data_AF-A0A5D4XXA0-F1
#
_entry.id   AF-A0A5D4XXA0-F1
#
_cell.length_a   1.000
_cell.length_b   1.000
_cell.length_c   1.000
_cell.angle_alpha   90.00
_cell.angle_beta   90.00
_cell.angle_gamma   90.00
#
_symmetry.space_group_name_H-M   'P 1'
#
loop_
_entity.id
_entity.type
_entity.pdbx_description
1 polymer ?
#
loop_
_entity_poly.entity_id
_entity_poly.type
_entity_poly.pdbx_seq_one_letter_code
_entity_poly.pdbx_strand_id
1 'polypeptide(L)'
;MGGSLYYEDPDTGEVLLDQTTTASEVGASAYGAGAQANGAFSTASGAAATADGLQSSASGYSSTASGDYTTAAGSFSEATGYGGSALGYGAIAGGDYATAVGVVATASGVSSVAVGEFSEATGDESVVVGGSTFFGLIPAQASGTGGTAVGAGAWATGEYGTAIGWNSWADGEGSTALGESATATAANSVALGAGSQAERDNTVSVGDTGAERQITNVAAGTEGTDAVNVDQLETATQYNRYFAASGGADSDNGAYVEGEYATASGESATAVGEGASAYGSG
;
A
#
# COMPACT_ATOMS: atom_id res chain seq x y z
N MET A 1 -1.97 -44.89 -4.88
CA MET A 1 -2.90 -45.43 -3.86
C MET A 1 -4.16 -44.59 -3.92
N GLY A 2 -5.32 -45.18 -4.16
CA GLY A 2 -6.50 -44.39 -4.55
C GLY A 2 -7.82 -45.14 -4.41
N GLY A 3 -8.87 -44.52 -4.95
CA GLY A 3 -10.24 -45.00 -4.95
C GLY A 3 -11.14 -44.05 -5.73
N SER A 4 -12.42 -44.37 -5.84
CA SER A 4 -13.42 -43.40 -6.28
C SER A 4 -13.81 -42.50 -5.11
N LEU A 5 -14.02 -41.22 -5.41
CA LEU A 5 -14.74 -40.29 -4.57
C LEU A 5 -16.10 -40.10 -5.20
N TYR A 6 -17.10 -40.71 -4.56
CA TYR A 6 -18.49 -40.60 -4.95
C TYR A 6 -19.27 -39.96 -3.80
N TYR A 7 -20.00 -38.89 -4.07
CA TYR A 7 -20.93 -38.29 -3.12
C TYR A 7 -22.22 -37.93 -3.85
N GLU A 8 -23.33 -38.40 -3.31
CA GLU A 8 -24.68 -38.08 -3.73
C GLU A 8 -25.36 -37.34 -2.58
N ASP A 9 -26.03 -36.23 -2.88
CA ASP A 9 -26.83 -35.48 -1.92
C ASP A 9 -27.97 -36.38 -1.41
N PRO A 10 -28.07 -36.66 -0.10
CA PRO A 10 -29.08 -37.57 0.45
C PRO A 10 -30.51 -37.03 0.35
N ASP A 11 -30.68 -35.70 0.22
CA ASP A 11 -31.99 -35.05 0.16
C ASP A 11 -32.48 -34.89 -1.28
N THR A 12 -31.56 -34.76 -2.26
CA THR A 12 -31.90 -34.51 -3.68
C THR A 12 -31.57 -35.66 -4.64
N GLY A 13 -30.69 -36.58 -4.27
CA GLY A 13 -30.16 -37.64 -5.16
C GLY A 13 -29.19 -37.12 -6.22
N GLU A 14 -28.71 -35.88 -6.10
CA GLU A 14 -27.76 -35.29 -7.03
C GLU A 14 -26.33 -35.77 -6.75
N VAL A 15 -25.62 -36.25 -7.77
CA VAL A 15 -24.20 -36.62 -7.64
C VAL A 15 -23.34 -35.36 -7.62
N LEU A 16 -22.81 -35.00 -6.46
CA LEU A 16 -21.95 -33.82 -6.30
C LEU A 16 -20.48 -34.10 -6.61
N LEU A 17 -20.03 -35.34 -6.41
CA LEU A 17 -18.66 -35.78 -6.69
C LEU A 17 -18.72 -37.16 -7.33
N ASP A 18 -18.10 -37.32 -8.50
CA ASP A 18 -17.81 -38.60 -9.12
C ASP A 18 -16.43 -38.53 -9.78
N GLN A 19 -15.40 -38.78 -8.98
CA GLN A 19 -14.01 -38.70 -9.42
C GLN A 19 -13.28 -40.00 -9.10
N THR A 20 -12.49 -40.49 -10.05
CA THR A 20 -11.60 -41.64 -9.83
C THR A 20 -10.17 -41.15 -9.72
N THR A 21 -9.36 -41.79 -8.86
CA THR A 21 -7.92 -41.47 -8.82
C THR A 21 -7.27 -41.75 -10.17
N THR A 22 -6.72 -40.73 -10.84
CA THR A 22 -6.09 -40.83 -12.16
C THR A 22 -4.72 -40.17 -12.19
N ALA A 23 -3.78 -40.80 -12.88
CA ALA A 23 -2.50 -40.21 -13.28
C ALA A 23 -2.40 -40.37 -14.80
N SER A 24 -2.70 -39.32 -15.54
CA SER A 24 -3.06 -39.40 -16.97
C SER A 24 -1.85 -39.32 -17.91
N GLU A 25 -0.82 -38.58 -17.51
CA GLU A 25 0.34 -38.26 -18.35
C GLU A 25 1.66 -38.88 -17.84
N VAL A 26 2.72 -38.76 -18.64
CA VAL A 26 4.05 -39.29 -18.30
C VAL A 26 4.55 -38.72 -16.96
N GLY A 27 4.95 -39.61 -16.06
CA GLY A 27 5.51 -39.22 -14.76
C GLY A 27 4.50 -38.64 -13.77
N ALA A 28 3.22 -38.59 -14.11
CA ALA A 28 2.17 -38.12 -13.20
C ALA A 28 2.00 -39.07 -12.00
N SER A 29 1.67 -38.52 -10.83
CA SER A 29 1.44 -39.29 -9.61
C SER A 29 0.18 -38.82 -8.88
N ALA A 30 -0.76 -39.75 -8.62
CA ALA A 30 -2.00 -39.45 -7.91
C ALA A 30 -2.19 -40.31 -6.65
N TYR A 31 -2.51 -39.66 -5.54
CA TYR A 31 -2.69 -40.26 -4.22
C TYR A 31 -3.95 -39.70 -3.53
N GLY A 32 -4.89 -40.57 -3.16
CA GLY A 32 -6.16 -40.19 -2.51
C GLY A 32 -7.39 -40.43 -3.40
N ALA A 33 -8.56 -40.57 -2.78
CA ALA A 33 -9.81 -40.86 -3.49
C ALA A 33 -10.19 -39.72 -4.44
N GLY A 34 -10.39 -40.02 -5.72
CA GLY A 34 -10.69 -39.00 -6.73
C GLY A 34 -9.55 -38.02 -7.05
N ALA A 35 -8.32 -38.26 -6.61
CA ALA A 35 -7.18 -37.40 -6.94
C ALA A 35 -6.82 -37.50 -8.44
N GLN A 36 -6.71 -36.38 -9.15
CA GLN A 36 -6.48 -36.31 -10.59
C GLN A 36 -5.16 -35.61 -10.89
N ALA A 37 -4.16 -36.34 -11.35
CA ALA A 37 -2.88 -35.80 -11.85
C ALA A 37 -2.88 -35.88 -13.38
N ASN A 38 -3.35 -34.82 -14.05
CA ASN A 38 -3.57 -34.78 -15.49
C ASN A 38 -2.40 -34.20 -16.28
N GLY A 39 -1.57 -33.35 -15.68
CA GLY A 39 -0.39 -32.79 -16.35
C GLY A 39 0.81 -33.75 -16.39
N ALA A 40 1.70 -33.61 -17.37
CA ALA A 40 2.95 -34.37 -17.38
C ALA A 40 3.83 -34.00 -16.16
N PHE A 41 4.42 -35.01 -15.52
CA PHE A 41 5.19 -34.88 -14.27
C PHE A 41 4.42 -34.21 -13.11
N SER A 42 3.08 -34.15 -13.18
CA SER A 42 2.26 -33.56 -12.13
C SER A 42 2.13 -34.48 -10.90
N THR A 43 1.81 -33.91 -9.75
CA THR A 43 1.49 -34.68 -8.53
C THR A 43 0.22 -34.17 -7.89
N ALA A 44 -0.80 -35.03 -7.76
CA ALA A 44 -2.02 -34.77 -7.00
C ALA A 44 -2.05 -35.64 -5.74
N SER A 45 -2.10 -35.05 -4.56
CA SER A 45 -2.05 -35.74 -3.27
C SER A 45 -3.11 -35.21 -2.31
N GLY A 46 -4.21 -35.93 -2.16
CA GLY A 46 -5.37 -35.57 -1.35
C GLY A 46 -6.66 -36.03 -2.00
N ALA A 47 -7.72 -36.23 -1.22
CA ALA A 47 -9.01 -36.56 -1.83
C ALA A 47 -9.51 -35.38 -2.67
N ALA A 48 -9.97 -35.63 -3.90
CA ALA A 48 -10.34 -34.63 -4.90
C ALA A 48 -9.24 -33.61 -5.28
N ALA A 49 -7.97 -33.87 -4.96
CA ALA A 49 -6.88 -32.99 -5.41
C ALA A 49 -6.73 -33.08 -6.94
N THR A 50 -6.58 -31.95 -7.63
CA THR A 50 -6.46 -31.87 -9.08
C THR A 50 -5.17 -31.13 -9.47
N ALA A 51 -4.31 -31.76 -10.26
CA ALA A 51 -3.08 -31.19 -10.79
C ALA A 51 -3.08 -31.31 -12.33
N ASP A 52 -3.51 -30.25 -13.02
CA ASP A 52 -3.72 -30.25 -14.48
C ASP A 52 -2.51 -29.70 -15.26
N GLY A 53 -1.75 -28.78 -14.67
CA GLY A 53 -0.61 -28.13 -15.34
C GLY A 53 0.62 -29.03 -15.48
N LEU A 54 1.48 -28.75 -16.46
CA LEU A 54 2.81 -29.36 -16.59
C LEU A 54 3.62 -29.13 -15.32
N GLN A 55 4.20 -30.20 -14.74
CA GLN A 55 4.99 -30.13 -13.50
C GLN A 55 4.26 -29.48 -12.31
N SER A 56 2.92 -29.46 -12.33
CA SER A 56 2.11 -28.92 -11.24
C SER A 56 2.07 -29.85 -10.02
N SER A 57 1.88 -29.28 -8.82
CA SER A 57 1.69 -30.05 -7.60
C SER A 57 0.47 -29.55 -6.82
N ALA A 58 -0.51 -30.42 -6.61
CA ALA A 58 -1.68 -30.18 -5.77
C ALA A 58 -1.62 -31.10 -4.53
N SER A 59 -1.61 -30.53 -3.34
CA SER A 59 -1.51 -31.26 -2.07
C SER A 59 -2.52 -30.74 -1.05
N GLY A 60 -3.58 -31.50 -0.80
CA GLY A 60 -4.68 -31.11 0.08
C GLY A 60 -6.03 -31.67 -0.37
N TYR A 61 -7.04 -31.60 0.50
CA TYR A 61 -8.41 -31.93 0.10
C TYR A 61 -8.93 -30.89 -0.90
N SER A 62 -9.39 -31.30 -2.07
CA SER A 62 -9.88 -30.40 -3.14
C SER A 62 -8.91 -29.26 -3.50
N SER A 63 -7.60 -29.47 -3.36
CA SER A 63 -6.59 -28.52 -3.85
C SER A 63 -6.50 -28.59 -5.38
N THR A 64 -6.35 -27.46 -6.06
CA THR A 64 -6.28 -27.37 -7.52
C THR A 64 -4.99 -26.66 -7.96
N ALA A 65 -4.18 -27.31 -8.79
CA ALA A 65 -3.00 -26.73 -9.43
C ALA A 65 -3.14 -26.88 -10.96
N SER A 66 -3.70 -25.86 -11.62
CA SER A 66 -4.07 -25.93 -13.05
C SER A 66 -3.12 -25.18 -13.97
N GLY A 67 -2.36 -24.21 -13.47
CA GLY A 67 -1.29 -23.56 -14.23
C GLY A 67 -0.05 -24.45 -14.35
N ASP A 68 0.74 -24.26 -15.41
CA ASP A 68 2.03 -24.93 -15.54
C ASP A 68 2.99 -24.47 -14.43
N TYR A 69 3.82 -25.39 -13.93
CA TYR A 69 4.81 -25.17 -12.86
C TYR A 69 4.22 -24.68 -11.52
N THR A 70 2.92 -24.86 -11.30
CA THR A 70 2.23 -24.38 -10.10
C THR A 70 2.39 -25.29 -8.89
N THR A 71 2.22 -24.72 -7.70
CA THR A 71 2.07 -25.48 -6.44
C THR A 71 0.85 -24.98 -5.68
N ALA A 72 -0.12 -25.86 -5.45
CA ALA A 72 -1.25 -25.63 -4.55
C ALA A 72 -1.12 -26.57 -3.34
N ALA A 73 -0.84 -26.04 -2.16
CA ALA A 73 -0.68 -26.82 -0.93
C ALA A 73 -1.59 -26.30 0.19
N GLY A 74 -2.59 -27.08 0.58
CA GLY A 74 -3.65 -26.69 1.50
C GLY A 74 -5.00 -27.25 1.04
N SER A 75 -5.96 -27.40 1.95
CA SER A 75 -7.30 -27.80 1.51
C SER A 75 -7.96 -26.62 0.80
N PHE A 76 -8.59 -26.88 -0.35
CA PHE A 76 -9.21 -25.87 -1.21
C PHE A 76 -8.24 -24.79 -1.74
N SER A 77 -6.93 -25.00 -1.68
CA SER A 77 -6.00 -24.05 -2.31
C SER A 77 -6.09 -24.16 -3.84
N GLU A 78 -5.87 -23.04 -4.52
CA GLU A 78 -5.99 -22.91 -5.96
C GLU A 78 -4.79 -22.14 -6.54
N ALA A 79 -4.01 -22.78 -7.41
CA ALA A 79 -2.93 -22.16 -8.15
C ALA A 79 -3.21 -22.31 -9.66
N THR A 80 -3.66 -21.23 -10.29
CA THR A 80 -4.09 -21.23 -11.71
C THR A 80 -3.15 -20.44 -12.61
N GLY A 81 -2.42 -19.45 -12.08
CA GLY A 81 -1.46 -18.67 -12.85
C GLY A 81 -0.18 -19.44 -13.13
N TYR A 82 0.46 -19.21 -14.28
CA TYR A 82 1.71 -19.87 -14.65
C TYR A 82 2.79 -19.67 -13.57
N GLY A 83 3.37 -20.75 -13.03
CA GLY A 83 4.38 -20.68 -11.96
C GLY A 83 3.85 -20.19 -10.61
N GLY A 84 2.53 -20.12 -10.43
CA GLY A 84 1.89 -19.66 -9.20
C GLY A 84 2.06 -20.60 -8.01
N SER A 85 2.07 -20.05 -6.80
CA SER A 85 2.20 -20.81 -5.54
C SER A 85 1.12 -20.42 -4.54
N ALA A 86 0.17 -21.31 -4.26
CA ALA A 86 -0.90 -21.13 -3.27
C ALA A 86 -0.70 -22.05 -2.06
N LEU A 87 -0.35 -21.48 -0.91
CA LEU A 87 0.05 -22.19 0.31
C LEU A 87 -0.88 -21.81 1.48
N GLY A 88 -1.86 -22.65 1.80
CA GLY A 88 -2.82 -22.43 2.89
C GLY A 88 -4.22 -22.91 2.57
N TYR A 89 -5.10 -22.99 3.58
CA TYR A 89 -6.52 -23.31 3.36
C TYR A 89 -7.15 -22.22 2.49
N GLY A 90 -7.72 -22.58 1.33
CA GLY A 90 -8.39 -21.62 0.44
C GLY A 90 -7.46 -20.54 -0.15
N ALA A 91 -6.13 -20.69 -0.10
CA ALA A 91 -5.22 -19.75 -0.72
C ALA A 91 -5.37 -19.78 -2.25
N ILE A 92 -5.34 -18.61 -2.92
CA ILE A 92 -5.54 -18.46 -4.36
C ILE A 92 -4.35 -17.71 -4.97
N ALA A 93 -3.57 -18.39 -5.81
CA ALA A 93 -2.55 -17.78 -6.66
C ALA A 93 -3.06 -17.77 -8.11
N GLY A 94 -3.77 -16.70 -8.46
CA GLY A 94 -4.50 -16.53 -9.71
C GLY A 94 -3.68 -15.94 -10.85
N GLY A 95 -2.75 -15.03 -10.53
CA GLY A 95 -1.89 -14.36 -11.52
C GLY A 95 -0.65 -15.18 -11.88
N ASP A 96 -0.10 -14.95 -13.06
CA ASP A 96 1.18 -15.55 -13.46
C ASP A 96 2.28 -15.13 -12.48
N TYR A 97 3.10 -16.09 -12.02
CA TYR A 97 4.13 -15.93 -11.00
C TYR A 97 3.61 -15.46 -9.63
N ALA A 98 2.31 -15.48 -9.39
CA ALA A 98 1.72 -15.03 -8.14
C ALA A 98 2.04 -15.98 -6.97
N THR A 99 2.22 -15.43 -5.78
CA THR A 99 2.45 -16.20 -4.55
C THR A 99 1.43 -15.81 -3.49
N ALA A 100 0.58 -16.75 -3.09
CA ALA A 100 -0.39 -16.58 -2.00
C ALA A 100 -0.04 -17.51 -0.84
N VAL A 101 0.20 -16.97 0.35
CA VAL A 101 0.55 -17.73 1.56
C VAL A 101 -0.33 -17.29 2.74
N GLY A 102 -1.23 -18.17 3.18
CA GLY A 102 -2.14 -17.88 4.29
C GLY A 102 -3.52 -18.48 4.08
N VAL A 103 -4.35 -18.42 5.13
CA VAL A 103 -5.76 -18.85 5.03
C VAL A 103 -6.51 -17.82 4.19
N VAL A 104 -7.04 -18.25 3.05
CA VAL A 104 -7.80 -17.40 2.11
C VAL A 104 -6.96 -16.18 1.64
N ALA A 105 -5.64 -16.34 1.54
CA ALA A 105 -4.80 -15.35 0.88
C ALA A 105 -5.09 -15.36 -0.63
N THR A 106 -5.22 -14.20 -1.27
CA THR A 106 -5.47 -14.08 -2.72
C THR A 106 -4.42 -13.20 -3.37
N ALA A 107 -3.67 -13.77 -4.31
CA ALA A 107 -2.73 -13.10 -5.18
C ALA A 107 -3.19 -13.26 -6.63
N SER A 108 -3.92 -12.28 -7.16
CA SER A 108 -4.54 -12.35 -8.50
C SER A 108 -3.86 -11.47 -9.56
N GLY A 109 -3.02 -10.52 -9.14
CA GLY A 109 -2.21 -9.74 -10.08
C GLY A 109 -1.03 -10.56 -10.62
N VAL A 110 -0.54 -10.22 -11.81
CA VAL A 110 0.68 -10.80 -12.37
C VAL A 110 1.87 -10.47 -11.46
N SER A 111 2.73 -11.44 -11.16
CA SER A 111 3.88 -11.31 -10.24
C SER A 111 3.52 -10.79 -8.85
N SER A 112 2.27 -10.93 -8.42
CA SER A 112 1.80 -10.45 -7.12
C SER A 112 2.18 -11.38 -5.97
N VAL A 113 2.30 -10.82 -4.76
CA VAL A 113 2.61 -11.57 -3.54
C VAL A 113 1.61 -11.21 -2.45
N ALA A 114 0.86 -12.19 -1.93
CA ALA A 114 -0.06 -12.03 -0.82
C ALA A 114 0.35 -12.96 0.33
N VAL A 115 0.79 -12.41 1.46
CA VAL A 115 1.20 -13.18 2.65
C VAL A 115 0.42 -12.74 3.87
N GLY A 116 -0.46 -13.62 4.35
CA GLY A 116 -1.26 -13.46 5.55
C GLY A 116 -2.68 -14.00 5.37
N GLU A 117 -3.46 -14.01 6.45
CA GLU A 117 -4.85 -14.43 6.39
C GLU A 117 -5.70 -13.34 5.72
N PHE A 118 -6.55 -13.73 4.75
CA PHE A 118 -7.37 -12.83 3.93
C PHE A 118 -6.60 -11.73 3.18
N SER A 119 -5.27 -11.81 3.03
CA SER A 119 -4.49 -10.80 2.30
C SER A 119 -4.85 -10.77 0.81
N GLU A 120 -5.01 -9.59 0.21
CA GLU A 120 -5.46 -9.41 -1.17
C GLU A 120 -4.47 -8.59 -2.02
N ALA A 121 -3.62 -9.27 -2.80
CA ALA A 121 -2.72 -8.66 -3.77
C ALA A 121 -3.34 -8.78 -5.18
N THR A 122 -4.12 -7.77 -5.60
CA THR A 122 -4.87 -7.80 -6.86
C THR A 122 -4.26 -6.95 -7.96
N GLY A 123 -3.38 -5.99 -7.62
CA GLY A 123 -2.61 -5.23 -8.59
C GLY A 123 -1.47 -6.06 -9.18
N ASP A 124 -1.11 -5.80 -10.44
CA ASP A 124 0.10 -6.39 -11.03
C ASP A 124 1.34 -5.90 -10.28
N GLU A 125 2.33 -6.77 -10.11
CA GLU A 125 3.55 -6.55 -9.33
C GLU A 125 3.31 -6.09 -7.88
N SER A 126 2.11 -6.29 -7.33
CA SER A 126 1.76 -5.84 -5.99
C SER A 126 2.26 -6.77 -4.89
N VAL A 127 2.50 -6.21 -3.70
CA VAL A 127 2.96 -6.94 -2.53
C VAL A 127 2.08 -6.63 -1.35
N VAL A 128 1.54 -7.66 -0.71
CA VAL A 128 0.78 -7.60 0.53
C VAL A 128 1.42 -8.50 1.57
N VAL A 129 1.78 -7.94 2.72
CA VAL A 129 2.22 -8.69 3.89
C VAL A 129 1.45 -8.21 5.11
N GLY A 130 0.43 -8.97 5.50
CA GLY A 130 -0.51 -8.57 6.54
C GLY A 130 -1.75 -9.44 6.53
N GLY A 131 -2.52 -9.37 7.60
CA GLY A 131 -3.80 -10.07 7.68
C GLY A 131 -4.98 -9.12 7.63
N SER A 132 -6.12 -9.62 8.05
CA SER A 132 -7.28 -8.78 8.28
C SER A 132 -7.25 -8.04 9.63
N THR A 133 -8.00 -6.95 9.72
CA THR A 133 -8.45 -6.35 10.97
C THR A 133 -9.96 -6.58 11.14
N PHE A 134 -10.48 -6.29 12.33
CA PHE A 134 -11.91 -6.46 12.65
C PHE A 134 -12.46 -7.86 12.32
N PHE A 135 -11.73 -8.92 12.71
CA PHE A 135 -12.15 -10.32 12.56
C PHE A 135 -12.40 -10.75 11.10
N GLY A 136 -11.52 -10.40 10.16
CA GLY A 136 -11.69 -10.78 8.75
C GLY A 136 -12.37 -9.73 7.88
N LEU A 137 -12.86 -8.61 8.45
CA LEU A 137 -13.68 -7.66 7.71
C LEU A 137 -12.86 -6.71 6.83
N ILE A 138 -11.66 -6.33 7.26
CA ILE A 138 -10.81 -5.39 6.53
C ILE A 138 -9.48 -6.09 6.22
N PRO A 139 -9.31 -6.66 5.02
CA PRO A 139 -8.06 -7.30 4.64
C PRO A 139 -6.95 -6.28 4.43
N ALA A 140 -5.70 -6.71 4.57
CA ALA A 140 -4.59 -6.00 3.93
C ALA A 140 -4.74 -6.16 2.41
N GLN A 141 -4.64 -5.06 1.67
CA GLN A 141 -4.97 -5.01 0.25
C GLN A 141 -3.99 -4.14 -0.53
N ALA A 142 -3.51 -4.64 -1.67
CA ALA A 142 -2.81 -3.84 -2.67
C ALA A 142 -3.46 -4.05 -4.04
N SER A 143 -4.23 -3.07 -4.50
CA SER A 143 -4.97 -3.11 -5.76
C SER A 143 -4.35 -2.27 -6.86
N GLY A 144 -3.49 -1.30 -6.52
CA GLY A 144 -2.72 -0.54 -7.50
C GLY A 144 -1.57 -1.36 -8.07
N THR A 145 -1.25 -1.16 -9.35
CA THR A 145 -0.05 -1.74 -9.98
C THR A 145 1.21 -1.31 -9.23
N GLY A 146 2.10 -2.24 -8.90
CA GLY A 146 3.28 -2.02 -8.07
C GLY A 146 2.97 -1.60 -6.63
N GLY A 147 1.72 -1.73 -6.19
CA GLY A 147 1.29 -1.33 -4.85
C GLY A 147 1.89 -2.20 -3.76
N THR A 148 2.30 -1.61 -2.64
CA THR A 148 2.86 -2.32 -1.48
C THR A 148 2.04 -2.02 -0.23
N ALA A 149 1.41 -3.04 0.35
CA ALA A 149 0.68 -2.95 1.61
C ALA A 149 1.30 -3.86 2.68
N VAL A 150 1.80 -3.29 3.78
CA VAL A 150 2.42 -4.05 4.88
C VAL A 150 1.79 -3.65 6.21
N GLY A 151 1.11 -4.59 6.85
CA GLY A 151 0.33 -4.36 8.07
C GLY A 151 -1.09 -4.86 7.93
N ALA A 152 -1.71 -5.26 9.04
CA ALA A 152 -3.10 -5.71 9.00
C ALA A 152 -4.01 -4.54 8.62
N GLY A 153 -4.89 -4.76 7.63
CA GLY A 153 -5.79 -3.73 7.09
C GLY A 153 -5.09 -2.60 6.33
N ALA A 154 -3.80 -2.72 6.01
CA ALA A 154 -3.09 -1.72 5.19
C ALA A 154 -3.60 -1.75 3.75
N TRP A 155 -3.89 -0.59 3.16
CA TRP A 155 -4.43 -0.45 1.80
C TRP A 155 -3.52 0.38 0.91
N ALA A 156 -2.99 -0.24 -0.15
CA ALA A 156 -2.27 0.44 -1.23
C ALA A 156 -3.12 0.38 -2.51
N THR A 157 -4.05 1.32 -2.64
CA THR A 157 -5.04 1.34 -3.72
C THR A 157 -4.61 2.18 -4.92
N GLY A 158 -3.73 3.16 -4.73
CA GLY A 158 -3.11 3.94 -5.80
C GLY A 158 -2.01 3.16 -6.54
N GLU A 159 -1.82 3.43 -7.84
CA GLU A 159 -0.68 2.91 -8.59
C GLU A 159 0.64 3.36 -7.94
N TYR A 160 1.58 2.43 -7.78
CA TYR A 160 2.85 2.63 -7.06
C TYR A 160 2.69 3.11 -5.60
N GLY A 161 1.49 2.95 -5.03
CA GLY A 161 1.19 3.32 -3.66
C GLY A 161 1.90 2.43 -2.64
N THR A 162 2.39 3.01 -1.55
CA THR A 162 3.03 2.26 -0.45
C THR A 162 2.33 2.56 0.86
N ALA A 163 1.67 1.58 1.46
CA ALA A 163 0.99 1.67 2.75
C ALA A 163 1.66 0.73 3.76
N ILE A 164 2.33 1.27 4.76
CA ILE A 164 3.01 0.50 5.80
C ILE A 164 2.51 0.94 7.18
N GLY A 165 1.74 0.08 7.83
CA GLY A 165 1.12 0.35 9.13
C GLY A 165 -0.22 -0.35 9.29
N TRP A 166 -0.66 -0.55 10.54
CA TRP A 166 -2.03 -1.04 10.80
C TRP A 166 -3.04 -0.01 10.28
N ASN A 167 -3.95 -0.43 9.38
CA ASN A 167 -4.91 0.43 8.71
C ASN A 167 -4.32 1.68 8.01
N SER A 168 -3.06 1.65 7.60
CA SER A 168 -2.51 2.72 6.75
C SER A 168 -3.13 2.69 5.36
N TRP A 169 -3.31 3.83 4.71
CA TRP A 169 -3.96 3.92 3.40
C TRP A 169 -3.22 4.85 2.44
N ALA A 170 -2.69 4.30 1.34
CA ALA A 170 -2.06 5.03 0.24
C ALA A 170 -2.96 4.91 -1.01
N ASP A 171 -3.74 5.95 -1.29
CA ASP A 171 -4.73 6.00 -2.38
C ASP A 171 -4.26 6.83 -3.59
N GLY A 172 -3.40 7.83 -3.36
CA GLY A 172 -2.84 8.63 -4.44
C GLY A 172 -1.83 7.86 -5.29
N GLU A 173 -1.75 8.18 -6.59
CA GLU A 173 -0.69 7.66 -7.47
C GLU A 173 0.70 8.04 -6.91
N GLY A 174 1.58 7.06 -6.74
CA GLY A 174 2.93 7.23 -6.16
C GLY A 174 2.92 7.70 -4.71
N SER A 175 1.79 7.59 -4.00
CA SER A 175 1.68 8.03 -2.61
C SER A 175 2.32 7.06 -1.63
N THR A 176 2.74 7.56 -0.46
CA THR A 176 3.31 6.74 0.62
C THR A 176 2.65 7.09 1.95
N ALA A 177 2.02 6.11 2.60
CA ALA A 177 1.50 6.22 3.95
C ALA A 177 2.33 5.33 4.90
N LEU A 178 3.06 5.94 5.84
CA LEU A 178 3.93 5.25 6.79
C LEU A 178 3.51 5.54 8.23
N GLY A 179 2.79 4.62 8.84
CA GLY A 179 2.32 4.72 10.23
C GLY A 179 0.93 4.10 10.42
N GLU A 180 0.60 3.76 11.66
CA GLU A 180 -0.75 3.31 12.02
C GLU A 180 -1.78 4.38 11.64
N SER A 181 -2.80 3.99 10.87
CA SER A 181 -3.85 4.91 10.37
C SER A 181 -3.32 6.15 9.61
N ALA A 182 -2.10 6.11 9.06
CA ALA A 182 -1.61 7.17 8.17
C ALA A 182 -2.34 7.11 6.83
N THR A 183 -2.76 8.26 6.29
CA THR A 183 -3.48 8.34 5.02
C THR A 183 -2.81 9.30 4.04
N ALA A 184 -2.44 8.80 2.86
CA ALA A 184 -1.93 9.61 1.74
C ALA A 184 -2.88 9.48 0.54
N THR A 185 -3.73 10.49 0.32
CA THR A 185 -4.77 10.47 -0.73
C THR A 185 -4.38 11.26 -1.98
N ALA A 186 -3.39 12.15 -1.88
CA ALA A 186 -2.94 12.98 -3.00
C ALA A 186 -1.79 12.36 -3.80
N ALA A 187 -1.63 12.76 -5.05
CA ALA A 187 -0.61 12.21 -5.94
C ALA A 187 0.80 12.62 -5.49
N ASN A 188 1.74 11.68 -5.56
CA ASN A 188 3.14 11.87 -5.15
C ASN A 188 3.26 12.49 -3.75
N SER A 189 2.38 12.10 -2.82
CA SER A 189 2.34 12.61 -1.45
C SER A 189 2.83 11.59 -0.44
N VAL A 190 3.32 12.05 0.70
CA VAL A 190 3.80 11.19 1.80
C VAL A 190 3.11 11.57 3.10
N ALA A 191 2.39 10.65 3.72
CA ALA A 191 1.91 10.77 5.09
C ALA A 191 2.86 10.02 6.04
N LEU A 192 3.58 10.74 6.88
CA LEU A 192 4.62 10.21 7.76
C LEU A 192 4.21 10.29 9.23
N GLY A 193 4.04 9.14 9.87
CA GLY A 193 3.64 9.00 11.27
C GLY A 193 2.17 8.58 11.44
N ALA A 194 1.85 8.05 12.63
CA ALA A 194 0.51 7.53 12.91
C ALA A 194 -0.57 8.62 12.81
N GLY A 195 -1.66 8.36 12.10
CA GLY A 195 -2.74 9.33 11.88
C GLY A 195 -2.36 10.57 11.07
N SER A 196 -1.22 10.58 10.37
CA SER A 196 -0.86 11.69 9.49
C SER A 196 -1.72 11.68 8.22
N GLN A 197 -2.10 12.85 7.72
CA GLN A 197 -2.94 13.04 6.54
C GLN A 197 -2.20 13.85 5.47
N ALA A 198 -2.01 13.27 4.28
CA ALA A 198 -1.41 13.94 3.13
C ALA A 198 -2.44 14.09 1.99
N GLU A 199 -3.03 15.29 1.90
CA GLU A 199 -4.16 15.61 1.00
C GLU A 199 -3.77 16.58 -0.13
N ARG A 200 -2.48 16.86 -0.29
CA ARG A 200 -1.95 17.77 -1.31
C ARG A 200 -0.87 17.11 -2.15
N ASP A 201 -0.95 17.28 -3.46
CA ASP A 201 0.02 16.69 -4.38
C ASP A 201 1.44 17.19 -4.09
N ASN A 202 2.43 16.32 -4.24
CA ASN A 202 3.85 16.65 -4.07
C ASN A 202 4.19 17.22 -2.67
N THR A 203 3.59 16.68 -1.61
CA THR A 203 3.86 17.11 -0.22
C THR A 203 4.24 15.95 0.69
N VAL A 204 4.97 16.27 1.76
CA VAL A 204 5.15 15.39 2.91
C VAL A 204 4.38 15.98 4.08
N SER A 205 3.36 15.27 4.55
CA SER A 205 2.66 15.59 5.80
C SER A 205 3.26 14.79 6.95
N VAL A 206 3.61 15.48 8.03
CA VAL A 206 4.12 14.88 9.28
C VAL A 206 3.07 14.84 10.39
N GLY A 207 1.81 15.12 10.08
CA GLY A 207 0.71 15.19 11.04
C GLY A 207 -0.64 15.38 10.36
N ASP A 208 -1.56 16.01 11.10
CA ASP A 208 -2.87 16.42 10.60
C ASP A 208 -3.23 17.78 11.21
N THR A 209 -4.31 18.41 10.75
CA THR A 209 -4.83 19.67 11.27
C THR A 209 -5.13 19.56 12.76
N GLY A 210 -4.42 20.36 13.59
CA GLY A 210 -4.52 20.31 15.04
C GLY A 210 -3.76 19.15 15.71
N ALA A 211 -3.05 18.35 14.92
CA ALA A 211 -2.17 17.27 15.35
C ALA A 211 -0.78 17.40 14.68
N GLU A 212 -0.28 18.63 14.59
CA GLU A 212 1.03 18.93 14.01
C GLU A 212 2.17 18.32 14.83
N ARG A 213 3.25 17.95 14.15
CA ARG A 213 4.47 17.46 14.79
C ARG A 213 5.62 18.43 14.58
N GLN A 214 6.52 18.47 15.56
CA GLN A 214 7.81 19.12 15.39
C GLN A 214 8.76 18.21 14.59
N ILE A 215 9.54 18.83 13.70
CA ILE A 215 10.65 18.17 13.02
C ILE A 215 11.93 18.58 13.77
N THR A 216 12.51 17.64 14.52
CA THR A 216 13.68 17.88 15.38
C THR A 216 14.97 17.32 14.77
N ASN A 217 16.13 17.78 15.25
CA ASN A 217 17.46 17.40 14.73
C ASN A 217 17.70 17.82 13.27
N VAL A 218 17.19 18.99 12.90
CA VAL A 218 17.36 19.60 11.57
C VAL A 218 18.64 20.42 11.55
N ALA A 219 19.64 19.97 10.79
CA ALA A 219 20.85 20.74 10.53
C ALA A 219 20.53 22.03 9.75
N ALA A 220 21.40 23.03 9.84
CA ALA A 220 21.21 24.29 9.13
C ALA A 220 21.22 24.06 7.61
N GLY A 221 20.22 24.60 6.91
CA GLY A 221 20.13 24.56 5.45
C GLY A 221 21.21 25.40 4.78
N THR A 222 21.66 24.97 3.61
CA THR A 222 22.74 25.58 2.83
C THR A 222 22.35 25.92 1.40
N GLU A 223 21.37 25.23 0.84
CA GLU A 223 20.82 25.47 -0.50
C GLU A 223 19.41 26.10 -0.44
N GLY A 224 18.93 26.61 -1.58
CA GLY A 224 17.66 27.35 -1.64
C GLY A 224 16.40 26.52 -1.36
N THR A 225 16.50 25.18 -1.35
CA THR A 225 15.40 24.24 -1.07
C THR A 225 15.58 23.48 0.25
N ASP A 226 16.57 23.84 1.05
CA ASP A 226 16.77 23.22 2.37
C ASP A 226 15.78 23.78 3.40
N ALA A 227 15.43 22.94 4.38
CA ALA A 227 14.68 23.40 5.55
C ALA A 227 15.53 24.37 6.39
N VAL A 228 14.89 25.44 6.87
CA VAL A 228 15.49 26.39 7.80
C VAL A 228 15.25 25.91 9.23
N ASN A 229 16.30 25.80 10.04
CA ASN A 229 16.16 25.49 11.46
C ASN A 229 15.99 26.75 12.32
N VAL A 230 15.67 26.58 13.61
CA VAL A 230 15.41 27.72 14.53
C VAL A 230 16.64 28.62 14.68
N ASP A 231 17.85 28.08 14.75
CA ASP A 231 19.09 28.85 14.89
C ASP A 231 19.32 29.80 13.69
N GLN A 232 19.02 29.34 12.47
CA GLN A 232 19.09 30.18 11.28
C GLN A 232 18.05 31.32 11.30
N LEU A 233 16.83 31.02 11.73
CA LEU A 233 15.76 32.03 11.87
C LEU A 233 16.12 33.08 12.95
N GLU A 234 16.61 32.63 14.11
CA GLU A 234 17.07 33.51 15.18
C GLU A 234 18.25 34.38 14.71
N THR A 235 19.19 33.84 13.94
CA THR A 235 20.32 34.59 13.38
C THR A 235 19.85 35.67 12.40
N ALA A 236 18.90 35.36 11.52
CA ALA A 236 18.33 36.31 10.56
C ALA A 236 17.56 37.44 11.26
N THR A 237 16.97 37.18 12.43
CA THR A 237 16.15 38.14 13.18
C THR A 237 16.89 38.85 14.32
N GLN A 238 18.09 38.37 14.70
CA GLN A 238 18.88 38.88 15.84
C GLN A 238 19.16 40.39 15.77
N TYR A 239 19.32 40.93 14.56
CA TYR A 239 19.64 42.35 14.35
C TYR A 239 18.42 43.28 14.36
N ASN A 240 17.20 42.74 14.45
CA ASN A 240 15.98 43.53 14.63
C ASN A 240 15.85 44.11 16.05
N ARG A 241 16.80 43.82 16.95
CA ARG A 241 16.76 44.31 18.35
C ARG A 241 16.58 45.81 18.48
N TYR A 242 17.14 46.60 17.56
CA TYR A 242 17.02 48.07 17.57
C TYR A 242 15.97 48.60 16.58
N PHE A 243 15.29 47.71 15.85
CA PHE A 243 14.24 48.03 14.91
C PHE A 243 12.92 47.42 15.40
N ALA A 244 12.14 48.21 16.12
CA ALA A 244 10.80 47.85 16.57
C ALA A 244 9.77 48.67 15.78
N ALA A 245 8.85 47.98 15.11
CA ALA A 245 7.71 48.58 14.44
C ALA A 245 6.42 47.96 15.01
N SER A 246 5.52 48.80 15.50
CA SER A 246 4.19 48.42 15.95
C SER A 246 3.17 49.06 15.03
N GLY A 247 2.29 48.28 14.40
CA GLY A 247 1.13 48.80 13.66
C GLY A 247 0.02 49.28 14.59
N GLY A 248 -0.92 50.08 14.09
CA GLY A 248 -2.17 50.41 14.76
C GLY A 248 -3.13 49.21 14.81
N ALA A 249 -4.06 49.21 15.76
CA ALA A 249 -5.09 48.16 15.85
C ALA A 249 -6.18 48.26 14.75
N ASP A 250 -6.19 49.38 14.03
CA ASP A 250 -7.28 49.80 13.15
C ASP A 250 -6.92 49.78 11.66
N SER A 251 -5.68 49.45 11.28
CA SER A 251 -5.26 49.35 9.87
C SER A 251 -4.00 48.50 9.65
N ASP A 252 -3.99 47.78 8.52
CA ASP A 252 -2.87 46.93 8.06
C ASP A 252 -2.03 47.64 6.98
N ASN A 253 -2.13 48.97 6.87
CA ASN A 253 -1.46 49.72 5.82
C ASN A 253 0.06 49.73 6.02
N GLY A 254 0.77 49.06 5.11
CA GLY A 254 2.23 49.10 5.05
C GLY A 254 2.78 50.48 4.66
N ALA A 255 4.08 50.68 4.89
CA ALA A 255 4.82 51.80 4.33
C ALA A 255 4.95 51.64 2.80
N TYR A 256 4.81 52.74 2.05
CA TYR A 256 4.91 52.77 0.59
C TYR A 256 6.08 53.64 0.13
N VAL A 257 6.84 53.14 -0.83
CA VAL A 257 7.96 53.84 -1.46
C VAL A 257 7.79 53.83 -2.97
N GLU A 258 7.90 55.01 -3.59
CA GLU A 258 7.97 55.19 -5.04
C GLU A 258 9.09 56.17 -5.39
N GLY A 259 10.28 55.65 -5.70
CA GLY A 259 11.49 56.43 -6.02
C GLY A 259 12.77 55.66 -5.70
N GLU A 260 13.87 55.96 -6.41
CA GLU A 260 15.18 55.36 -6.12
C GLU A 260 15.73 55.90 -4.77
N TYR A 261 16.35 55.05 -3.95
CA TYR A 261 16.87 55.40 -2.61
C TYR A 261 15.86 55.94 -1.58
N ALA A 262 14.56 55.84 -1.84
CA ALA A 262 13.55 56.33 -0.90
C ALA A 262 13.33 55.34 0.27
N THR A 263 12.99 55.87 1.45
CA THR A 263 12.77 55.13 2.69
C THR A 263 11.43 55.52 3.30
N ALA A 264 10.55 54.56 3.52
CA ALA A 264 9.32 54.77 4.29
C ALA A 264 9.29 53.82 5.50
N SER A 265 8.95 54.34 6.68
CA SER A 265 8.94 53.58 7.93
C SER A 265 7.72 53.92 8.77
N GLY A 266 6.96 52.87 9.12
CA GLY A 266 5.73 52.92 9.90
C GLY A 266 4.44 53.03 9.07
N GLU A 267 3.30 52.86 9.75
CA GLU A 267 1.99 52.72 9.11
C GLU A 267 1.64 53.94 8.24
N SER A 268 1.16 53.70 7.02
CA SER A 268 0.78 54.73 6.03
C SER A 268 1.89 55.71 5.61
N ALA A 269 3.15 55.50 6.04
CA ALA A 269 4.28 56.32 5.62
C ALA A 269 4.46 56.20 4.09
N THR A 270 4.41 57.32 3.39
CA THR A 270 4.50 57.37 1.93
C THR A 270 5.67 58.26 1.51
N ALA A 271 6.70 57.67 0.91
CA ALA A 271 7.85 58.38 0.37
C ALA A 271 7.82 58.35 -1.16
N VAL A 272 7.54 59.49 -1.80
CA VAL A 272 7.48 59.64 -3.27
C VAL A 272 8.59 60.58 -3.75
N GLY A 273 9.42 60.11 -4.67
CA GLY A 273 10.57 60.83 -5.24
C GLY A 273 11.92 60.21 -4.86
N GLU A 274 12.96 60.49 -5.66
CA GLU A 274 14.33 60.02 -5.42
C GLU A 274 14.86 60.55 -4.07
N GLY A 275 15.33 59.65 -3.21
CA GLY A 275 15.86 59.97 -1.88
C GLY A 275 14.81 60.43 -0.85
N ALA A 276 13.51 60.34 -1.16
CA ALA A 276 12.45 60.72 -0.23
C ALA A 276 12.49 59.87 1.05
N SER A 277 12.29 60.48 2.21
CA SER A 277 12.19 59.77 3.49
C SER A 277 10.87 60.11 4.20
N ALA A 278 10.11 59.09 4.58
CA ALA A 278 8.85 59.22 5.32
C ALA A 278 8.89 58.35 6.59
N TYR A 279 8.53 58.95 7.73
CA TYR A 279 8.42 58.27 9.02
C TYR A 279 7.07 58.65 9.64
N GLY A 280 6.24 57.67 10.03
CA GLY A 280 4.89 57.93 10.53
C GLY A 280 4.28 56.75 11.28
N SER A 281 3.14 56.95 11.93
CA SER A 281 2.43 55.91 12.70
C SER A 281 0.94 55.85 12.34
N GLY A 282 0.60 56.16 11.09
CA GLY A 282 -0.75 56.56 10.65
C GLY A 282 -0.84 58.04 10.30
#